data_AF-A0A1E7HKF7-F1
#
_entry.id   AF-A0A1E7HKF7-F1
#
_cell.length_a   1.000
_cell.length_b   1.000
_cell.length_c   1.000
_cell.angle_alpha   90.00
_cell.angle_beta   90.00
_cell.angle_gamma   90.00
#
_symmetry.space_group_name_H-M   'P 1'
#
loop_
_entity.id
_entity.type
_entity.pdbx_description
1 polymer ?
#
loop_
_entity_poly.entity_id
_entity_poly.type
_entity_poly.pdbx_seq_one_letter_code
_entity_poly.pdbx_strand_id
1 'polypeptide(L)'
;MAELRQASPDILAVTPYVAKEAMLLAKRNVAAVNVKGLPRGHKVFQQTFLTAAGNEVEQALFAEGEGSPGLVIGLDTAATLGVTVGDTVNVIPPMFTITPFGLIPKMKPFRVVGIVSQRGGFLDTYYAYIPLSVAQNFFDAANQASGIEVEVASYDKATPLAGQLRSRLTFPLVIRSWEDLFGSFLSALKLEKLGLFIVLAIIVLVAAFNIATTLIMVVMEKHKDIAILRSMGATSRSIMKIFVLEGLIIGFMGTGLGTFLGVLLAKQADPIIKGLEGVLKIKIFDQAVYGMDRFPSVVIPEDVLKVVLVAMSICLLATVYPAFRASRMDPGEALRYE
;
A
#
# COMPACT_ATOMS: atom_id res chain seq x y z
N MET A 1 -3.51 -13.25 -27.77
CA MET A 1 -4.34 -12.03 -27.63
C MET A 1 -5.83 -12.36 -27.57
N ALA A 2 -6.43 -12.92 -28.63
CA ALA A 2 -7.85 -13.31 -28.63
C ALA A 2 -8.18 -14.37 -27.57
N GLU A 3 -7.31 -15.37 -27.41
CA GLU A 3 -7.43 -16.43 -26.40
C GLU A 3 -7.37 -15.91 -24.95
N LEU A 4 -6.60 -14.84 -24.70
CA LEU A 4 -6.53 -14.18 -23.39
C LEU A 4 -7.83 -13.46 -23.06
N ARG A 5 -8.43 -12.74 -24.01
CA ARG A 5 -9.72 -12.06 -23.80
C ARG A 5 -10.88 -13.02 -23.55
N GLN A 6 -10.80 -14.24 -24.05
CA GLN A 6 -11.79 -15.28 -23.80
C GLN A 6 -11.53 -16.07 -22.51
N ALA A 7 -10.34 -15.95 -21.92
CA ALA A 7 -9.94 -16.77 -20.77
C ALA A 7 -10.64 -16.36 -19.46
N SER A 8 -11.01 -15.07 -19.31
CA SER A 8 -11.73 -14.58 -18.14
C SER A 8 -12.50 -13.29 -18.43
N PRO A 9 -13.73 -13.13 -17.89
CA PRO A 9 -14.47 -11.87 -17.97
C PRO A 9 -13.82 -10.72 -17.17
N ASP A 10 -12.85 -11.02 -16.30
CA ASP A 10 -12.16 -10.02 -15.49
C ASP A 10 -11.08 -9.24 -16.25
N ILE A 11 -10.78 -9.63 -17.50
CA ILE A 11 -9.79 -8.98 -18.35
C ILE A 11 -10.43 -7.79 -19.07
N LEU A 12 -9.97 -6.58 -18.75
CA LEU A 12 -10.46 -5.35 -19.35
C LEU A 12 -9.76 -5.02 -20.67
N ALA A 13 -8.43 -5.17 -20.70
CA ALA A 13 -7.62 -4.84 -21.85
C ALA A 13 -6.44 -5.80 -21.98
N VAL A 14 -5.98 -5.96 -23.21
CA VAL A 14 -4.78 -6.73 -23.53
C VAL A 14 -3.99 -5.93 -24.54
N THR A 15 -2.81 -5.47 -24.15
CA THR A 15 -2.00 -4.52 -24.92
C THR A 15 -0.57 -5.06 -25.10
N PRO A 16 -0.05 -5.10 -26.33
CA PRO A 16 1.35 -5.43 -26.54
C PRO A 16 2.22 -4.23 -26.17
N TYR A 17 3.41 -4.49 -25.65
CA TYR A 17 4.38 -3.43 -25.39
C TYR A 17 5.79 -3.85 -25.78
N VAL A 18 6.62 -2.86 -26.07
CA VAL A 18 8.08 -3.02 -26.17
C VAL A 18 8.70 -2.20 -25.07
N ALA A 19 9.58 -2.79 -24.25
CA ALA A 19 10.22 -2.09 -23.14
C ALA A 19 11.71 -2.37 -23.14
N LYS A 20 12.51 -1.31 -22.98
CA LYS A 20 13.97 -1.42 -22.87
C LYS A 20 14.52 -0.29 -22.01
N GLU A 21 15.55 -0.58 -21.22
CA GLU A 21 16.27 0.45 -20.47
C GLU A 21 17.00 1.40 -21.43
N ALA A 22 17.02 2.68 -21.10
CA ALA A 22 17.75 3.71 -21.85
C ALA A 22 18.14 4.88 -20.96
N MET A 23 19.14 5.63 -21.40
CA MET A 23 19.50 6.92 -20.84
C MET A 23 18.85 8.05 -21.63
N LEU A 24 18.26 9.00 -20.92
CA LEU A 24 17.81 10.27 -21.45
C LEU A 24 18.91 11.30 -21.22
N LEU A 25 19.29 12.04 -22.26
CA LEU A 25 20.29 13.10 -22.21
C LEU A 25 19.70 14.40 -22.75
N ALA A 26 19.71 15.45 -21.92
CA ALA A 26 19.33 16.80 -22.33
C ALA A 26 20.09 17.84 -21.49
N LYS A 27 20.50 18.95 -22.11
CA LYS A 27 21.15 20.09 -21.42
C LYS A 27 22.31 19.70 -20.46
N ARG A 28 23.06 18.63 -20.80
CA ARG A 28 24.16 18.00 -20.00
C ARG A 28 23.71 17.19 -18.77
N ASN A 29 22.41 17.07 -18.51
CA ASN A 29 21.86 16.22 -17.48
C ASN A 29 21.48 14.85 -18.05
N VAL A 30 21.59 13.82 -17.23
CA VAL A 30 21.28 12.43 -17.59
C VAL A 30 20.26 11.86 -16.62
N ALA A 31 19.28 11.14 -17.15
CA ALA A 31 18.33 10.36 -16.36
C ALA A 31 18.20 8.94 -16.94
N ALA A 32 18.24 7.93 -16.09
CA ALA A 32 17.99 6.55 -16.51
C ALA A 32 16.49 6.25 -16.43
N VAL A 33 15.93 5.67 -17.50
CA VAL A 33 14.52 5.29 -17.58
C VAL A 33 14.35 3.97 -18.33
N ASN A 34 13.20 3.34 -18.15
CA ASN A 34 12.72 2.26 -19.00
C ASN A 34 11.78 2.86 -20.06
N VAL A 35 12.19 2.80 -21.32
CA VAL A 35 11.40 3.34 -22.42
C VAL A 35 10.40 2.29 -22.87
N LYS A 36 9.11 2.58 -22.70
CA LYS A 36 8.00 1.68 -23.00
C LYS A 36 7.19 2.19 -24.20
N GLY A 37 7.18 1.40 -25.26
CA GLY A 37 6.36 1.57 -26.44
C GLY A 37 4.94 1.06 -26.23
N LEU A 38 3.94 1.92 -26.42
CA LEU A 38 2.53 1.60 -26.20
C LEU A 38 1.65 1.94 -27.42
N PRO A 39 0.57 1.18 -27.67
CA PRO A 39 -0.39 1.48 -28.73
C PRO A 39 -1.33 2.63 -28.34
N ARG A 40 -2.02 3.21 -29.34
CA ARG A 40 -3.13 4.15 -29.10
C ARG A 40 -4.23 3.50 -28.23
N GLY A 41 -4.92 4.30 -27.43
CA GLY A 41 -6.00 3.88 -26.53
C GLY A 41 -5.52 3.22 -25.23
N HIS A 42 -4.22 3.27 -24.92
CA HIS A 42 -3.70 2.74 -23.66
C HIS A 42 -4.14 3.59 -22.47
N LYS A 43 -4.58 2.96 -21.37
CA LYS A 43 -5.08 3.62 -20.16
C LYS A 43 -4.12 4.66 -19.56
N VAL A 44 -2.82 4.48 -19.74
CA VAL A 44 -1.81 5.44 -19.28
C VAL A 44 -2.07 6.85 -19.82
N PHE A 45 -2.61 6.98 -21.04
CA PHE A 45 -2.88 8.28 -21.67
C PHE A 45 -4.13 8.98 -21.12
N GLN A 46 -4.91 8.29 -20.27
CA GLN A 46 -6.03 8.89 -19.53
C GLN A 46 -5.59 9.60 -18.24
N GLN A 47 -4.32 9.48 -17.87
CA GLN A 47 -3.76 10.21 -16.73
C GLN A 47 -3.68 11.72 -17.01
N THR A 48 -3.42 12.52 -15.98
CA THR A 48 -3.23 13.97 -16.16
C THR A 48 -1.80 14.26 -16.60
N PHE A 49 -1.65 14.98 -17.71
CA PHE A 49 -0.38 15.39 -18.27
C PHE A 49 -0.31 16.92 -18.40
N LEU A 50 0.85 17.48 -18.14
CA LEU A 50 1.23 18.81 -18.61
C LEU A 50 1.54 18.69 -20.10
N THR A 51 0.75 19.35 -20.94
CA THR A 51 0.94 19.40 -22.41
C THR A 51 1.07 20.85 -22.89
N ALA A 52 1.56 21.03 -24.11
CA ALA A 52 1.58 22.35 -24.73
C ALA A 52 0.17 22.71 -25.22
N ALA A 53 -0.39 23.80 -24.68
CA ALA A 53 -1.57 24.50 -25.18
C ALA A 53 -2.80 23.62 -25.49
N GLY A 54 -3.31 22.89 -24.49
CA GLY A 54 -4.62 22.23 -24.56
C GLY A 54 -4.72 21.01 -25.48
N ASN A 55 -3.61 20.59 -26.09
CA ASN A 55 -3.57 19.38 -26.90
C ASN A 55 -3.62 18.13 -26.01
N GLU A 56 -4.41 17.14 -26.40
CA GLU A 56 -4.38 15.81 -25.79
C GLU A 56 -3.01 15.17 -26.00
N VAL A 57 -2.43 14.60 -24.93
CA VAL A 57 -1.09 14.01 -24.97
C VAL A 57 -1.00 12.90 -26.01
N GLU A 58 -2.08 12.14 -26.18
CA GLU A 58 -2.14 11.03 -27.11
C GLU A 58 -2.03 11.54 -28.56
N GLN A 59 -2.80 12.57 -28.91
CA GLN A 59 -2.74 13.16 -30.24
C GLN A 59 -1.32 13.67 -30.56
N ALA A 60 -0.68 14.34 -29.60
CA ALA A 60 0.67 14.87 -29.77
C ALA A 60 1.74 13.76 -29.82
N LEU A 61 1.58 12.68 -29.05
CA LEU A 61 2.51 11.55 -29.01
C LEU A 61 2.49 10.73 -30.30
N PHE A 62 1.30 10.56 -30.88
CA PHE A 62 1.09 9.78 -32.09
C PHE A 62 0.92 10.64 -33.35
N ALA A 63 1.27 11.93 -33.31
CA ALA A 63 1.28 12.79 -34.48
C ALA A 63 2.34 12.29 -35.48
N GLU A 64 1.93 12.03 -36.71
CA GLU A 64 2.84 11.67 -37.80
C GLU A 64 3.35 12.95 -38.48
N GLY A 65 4.66 13.13 -38.54
CA GLY A 65 5.31 14.26 -39.21
C GLY A 65 6.82 14.06 -39.32
N GLU A 66 7.49 14.86 -40.15
CA GLU A 66 8.94 14.78 -40.43
C GLU A 66 9.85 15.13 -39.22
N GLY A 67 9.27 15.38 -38.05
CA GLY A 67 9.99 15.76 -36.84
C GLY A 67 10.47 14.60 -35.97
N SER A 68 11.15 14.95 -34.87
CA SER A 68 11.51 14.00 -33.82
C SER A 68 10.26 13.36 -33.21
N PRO A 69 10.23 12.03 -33.00
CA PRO A 69 9.10 11.33 -32.41
C PRO A 69 8.76 11.88 -31.01
N GLY A 70 7.48 11.83 -30.65
CA GLY A 70 7.01 12.24 -29.34
C GLY A 70 7.50 11.34 -28.21
N LEU A 71 7.75 11.94 -27.05
CA LEU A 71 8.14 11.28 -25.81
C LEU A 71 7.35 11.87 -24.65
N VAL A 72 6.83 11.00 -23.79
CA VAL A 72 6.21 11.38 -22.52
C VAL A 72 7.11 10.91 -21.38
N ILE A 73 7.36 11.79 -20.41
CA ILE A 73 8.23 11.51 -19.26
C ILE A 73 7.55 11.91 -17.95
N GLY A 74 8.01 11.35 -16.84
CA GLY A 74 7.59 11.77 -15.50
C GLY A 74 8.09 13.17 -15.11
N LEU A 75 7.41 13.82 -14.17
CA LEU A 75 7.79 15.14 -13.67
C LEU A 75 9.22 15.19 -13.10
N ASP A 76 9.61 14.17 -12.34
CA ASP A 76 10.93 14.14 -11.70
C ASP A 76 12.06 13.89 -12.71
N THR A 77 11.78 13.11 -13.77
CA THR A 77 12.67 12.94 -14.91
C THR A 77 12.85 14.26 -15.66
N ALA A 78 11.74 14.99 -15.91
CA ALA A 78 11.79 16.29 -16.57
C ALA A 78 12.56 17.32 -15.73
N ALA A 79 12.35 17.34 -14.42
CA ALA A 79 13.06 18.20 -13.47
C ALA A 79 14.57 17.89 -13.43
N THR A 80 14.93 16.61 -13.34
CA THR A 80 16.34 16.16 -13.38
C THR A 80 17.03 16.57 -14.68
N LEU A 81 16.34 16.45 -15.81
CA LEU A 81 16.87 16.84 -17.12
C LEU A 81 16.86 18.36 -17.36
N GLY A 82 16.06 19.11 -16.60
CA GLY A 82 15.86 20.55 -16.81
C GLY A 82 15.09 20.88 -18.09
N VAL A 83 14.13 20.02 -18.48
CA VAL A 83 13.37 20.14 -19.73
C VAL A 83 11.89 20.42 -19.49
N THR A 84 11.27 21.12 -20.44
CA THR A 84 9.82 21.39 -20.45
C THR A 84 9.15 20.79 -21.68
N VAL A 85 7.82 20.82 -21.74
CA VAL A 85 7.08 20.37 -22.92
C VAL A 85 7.50 21.20 -24.14
N GLY A 86 7.89 20.52 -25.22
CA GLY A 86 8.43 21.11 -26.44
C GLY A 86 9.94 20.91 -26.61
N ASP A 87 10.68 20.68 -25.53
CA ASP A 87 12.13 20.45 -25.58
C ASP A 87 12.45 19.09 -26.25
N THR A 88 13.69 18.96 -26.73
CA THR A 88 14.21 17.71 -27.32
C THR A 88 15.15 17.00 -26.35
N VAL A 89 14.99 15.69 -26.23
CA VAL A 89 15.77 14.80 -25.37
C VAL A 89 16.35 13.67 -26.22
N ASN A 90 17.64 13.39 -26.07
CA ASN A 90 18.26 12.25 -26.73
C ASN A 90 18.02 10.98 -25.91
N VAL A 91 17.52 9.93 -26.56
CA VAL A 91 17.32 8.61 -25.96
C VAL A 91 18.44 7.68 -26.42
N ILE A 92 19.14 7.07 -25.47
CA ILE A 92 20.33 6.25 -25.67
C ILE A 92 20.14 4.89 -25.01
N PRO A 93 19.61 3.87 -25.71
CA PRO A 93 19.60 2.50 -25.21
C PRO A 93 21.02 1.90 -25.15
N PRO A 94 21.25 0.84 -24.37
CA PRO A 94 22.51 0.09 -24.33
C PRO A 94 22.66 -0.81 -25.56
N MET A 95 22.54 -0.23 -26.76
CA MET A 95 22.68 -0.89 -28.04
C MET A 95 23.74 -0.18 -28.86
N PHE A 96 24.57 -0.97 -29.54
CA PHE A 96 25.69 -0.47 -30.32
C PHE A 96 25.53 -0.90 -31.77
N THR A 97 25.85 0.00 -32.70
CA THR A 97 25.95 -0.33 -34.12
C THR A 97 27.42 -0.42 -34.49
N ILE A 98 27.78 -1.45 -35.23
CA ILE A 98 29.14 -1.63 -35.75
C ILE A 98 29.30 -0.71 -36.96
N THR A 99 30.27 0.20 -36.88
CA THR A 99 30.68 1.03 -38.02
C THR A 99 32.16 0.78 -38.33
N PRO A 100 32.64 1.09 -39.55
CA PRO A 100 34.07 0.99 -39.88
C PRO A 100 35.01 1.77 -38.95
N PHE A 101 34.46 2.74 -38.20
CA PHE A 101 35.20 3.59 -37.26
C PHE A 101 35.05 3.14 -35.79
N GLY A 102 34.38 2.02 -35.52
CA GLY A 102 34.19 1.46 -34.18
C GLY A 102 32.72 1.27 -33.78
N LEU A 103 32.52 0.92 -32.50
CA LEU A 103 31.20 0.76 -31.89
C LEU A 103 30.66 2.13 -31.48
N ILE A 104 29.55 2.56 -32.08
CA ILE A 104 28.85 3.77 -31.68
C ILE A 104 27.52 3.42 -31.01
N PRO A 105 27.14 4.10 -29.91
CA PRO A 105 25.86 3.88 -29.26
C PRO A 105 24.72 4.38 -30.17
N LYS A 106 23.63 3.63 -30.22
CA LYS A 106 22.42 4.07 -30.90
C LYS A 106 21.81 5.23 -30.10
N MET A 107 21.60 6.37 -30.76
CA MET A 107 21.00 7.55 -30.14
C MET A 107 20.00 8.17 -31.11
N LYS A 108 18.83 8.57 -30.61
CA LYS A 108 17.81 9.26 -31.41
C LYS A 108 17.20 10.41 -30.61
N PRO A 109 17.01 11.60 -31.21
CA PRO A 109 16.29 12.69 -30.56
C PRO A 109 14.79 12.42 -30.52
N PHE A 110 14.16 12.75 -29.39
CA PHE A 110 12.72 12.71 -29.17
C PHE A 110 12.25 14.05 -28.63
N ARG A 111 11.03 14.46 -28.99
CA ARG A 111 10.42 15.69 -28.50
C ARG A 111 9.53 15.39 -27.30
N VAL A 112 9.69 16.14 -26.20
CA VAL A 112 8.81 16.02 -25.04
C VAL A 112 7.45 16.61 -25.38
N VAL A 113 6.42 15.76 -25.48
CA VAL A 113 5.05 16.18 -25.82
C VAL A 113 4.12 16.24 -24.61
N GLY A 114 4.50 15.53 -23.54
CA GLY A 114 3.78 15.53 -22.28
C GLY A 114 4.69 15.20 -21.10
N ILE A 115 4.39 15.81 -19.96
CA ILE A 115 5.02 15.49 -18.69
C ILE A 115 3.91 15.05 -17.74
N VAL A 116 4.01 13.84 -17.16
CA VAL A 116 3.02 13.34 -16.19
C VAL A 116 2.96 14.30 -15.00
N SER A 117 1.77 14.81 -14.65
CA SER A 117 1.64 15.88 -13.65
C SER A 117 1.53 15.38 -12.21
N GLN A 118 1.01 14.17 -12.01
CA GLN A 118 0.92 13.58 -10.68
C GLN A 118 2.27 13.00 -10.27
N ARG A 119 2.90 13.61 -9.26
CA ARG A 119 3.80 12.85 -8.37
C ARG A 119 2.88 11.91 -7.61
N GLY A 120 3.12 10.60 -7.58
CA GLY A 120 2.21 9.74 -6.80
C GLY A 120 2.47 8.24 -6.89
N GLY A 121 3.11 7.75 -7.94
CA GLY A 121 3.60 6.37 -7.97
C GLY A 121 5.11 6.35 -8.02
N PHE A 122 5.76 5.57 -7.15
CA PHE A 122 7.16 5.14 -7.35
C PHE A 122 7.39 4.54 -8.75
N LEU A 123 6.34 4.17 -9.48
CA LEU A 123 6.35 3.65 -10.85
C LEU A 123 6.52 4.73 -11.93
N ASP A 124 6.12 5.98 -11.65
CA ASP A 124 6.12 7.07 -12.64
C ASP A 124 7.52 7.64 -12.88
N THR A 125 8.43 7.46 -11.94
CA THR A 125 9.84 7.89 -12.06
C THR A 125 10.66 7.01 -13.01
N TYR A 126 10.19 5.79 -13.31
CA TYR A 126 10.98 4.81 -14.07
C TYR A 126 10.61 4.67 -15.54
N TYR A 127 9.46 5.17 -16.00
CA TYR A 127 9.03 4.95 -17.39
C TYR A 127 9.03 6.21 -18.23
N ALA A 128 9.46 6.07 -19.48
CA ALA A 128 9.23 7.05 -20.54
C ALA A 128 8.42 6.39 -21.65
N TYR A 129 7.34 7.04 -22.11
CA TYR A 129 6.40 6.45 -23.05
C TYR A 129 6.59 7.00 -24.46
N ILE A 130 6.59 6.09 -25.43
CA ILE A 130 6.67 6.39 -26.87
C ILE A 130 5.64 5.55 -27.64
N PRO A 131 5.30 5.89 -28.89
CA PRO A 131 4.47 5.03 -29.71
C PRO A 131 5.07 3.64 -29.91
N LEU A 132 4.23 2.60 -29.88
CA LEU A 132 4.67 1.21 -30.07
C LEU A 132 5.44 1.00 -31.39
N SER A 133 4.97 1.58 -32.49
CA SER A 133 5.63 1.51 -33.80
C SER A 133 7.02 2.14 -33.77
N VAL A 134 7.18 3.27 -33.07
CA VAL A 134 8.46 3.94 -32.87
C VAL A 134 9.39 3.08 -32.03
N ALA A 135 8.88 2.48 -30.94
CA ALA A 135 9.67 1.59 -30.09
C ALA A 135 10.16 0.34 -30.84
N GLN A 136 9.30 -0.30 -31.63
CA GLN A 136 9.65 -1.48 -32.43
C GLN A 136 10.78 -1.16 -33.41
N ASN A 137 10.69 -0.03 -34.12
CA ASN A 137 11.75 0.40 -35.05
C ASN A 137 13.02 0.85 -34.32
N PHE A 138 12.87 1.54 -33.18
CA PHE A 138 14.01 2.08 -32.43
C PHE A 138 14.81 0.99 -31.71
N PHE A 139 14.17 -0.07 -31.21
CA PHE A 139 14.81 -1.17 -30.49
C PHE A 139 15.16 -2.39 -31.35
N ASP A 140 15.07 -2.27 -32.68
CA ASP A 140 15.31 -3.37 -33.63
C ASP A 140 14.40 -4.59 -33.36
N ALA A 141 13.19 -4.30 -32.91
CA ALA A 141 12.14 -5.26 -32.53
C ALA A 141 10.95 -5.14 -33.49
N ALA A 142 11.21 -4.97 -34.78
CA ALA A 142 10.18 -4.85 -35.80
C ALA A 142 9.24 -6.06 -35.76
N ASN A 143 7.93 -5.81 -35.67
CA ASN A 143 6.88 -6.82 -35.51
C ASN A 143 7.02 -7.74 -34.28
N GLN A 144 7.85 -7.35 -33.30
CA GLN A 144 8.02 -8.07 -32.04
C GLN A 144 7.50 -7.23 -30.86
N ALA A 145 7.11 -7.90 -29.79
CA ALA A 145 6.73 -7.29 -28.52
C ALA A 145 7.62 -7.88 -27.42
N SER A 146 8.04 -7.05 -26.46
CA SER A 146 8.76 -7.52 -25.26
C SER A 146 7.82 -8.30 -24.33
N GLY A 147 6.52 -7.99 -24.37
CA GLY A 147 5.50 -8.66 -23.58
C GLY A 147 4.10 -8.23 -23.94
N ILE A 148 3.13 -8.86 -23.27
CA ILE A 148 1.71 -8.52 -23.34
C ILE A 148 1.28 -8.12 -21.94
N GLU A 149 0.75 -6.92 -21.81
CA GLU A 149 0.14 -6.42 -20.59
C GLU A 149 -1.35 -6.78 -20.58
N VAL A 150 -1.81 -7.31 -19.46
CA VAL A 150 -3.19 -7.73 -19.25
C VAL A 150 -3.76 -6.88 -18.12
N GLU A 151 -4.72 -6.02 -18.47
CA GLU A 151 -5.43 -5.21 -17.49
C GLU A 151 -6.59 -6.00 -16.90
N VAL A 152 -6.71 -5.95 -15.57
CA VAL A 152 -7.71 -6.68 -14.79
C VAL A 152 -8.62 -5.69 -14.07
N ALA A 153 -9.88 -6.05 -13.86
CA ALA A 153 -10.88 -5.19 -13.23
C ALA A 153 -10.51 -4.71 -11.81
N SER A 154 -9.76 -5.51 -11.04
CA SER A 154 -9.29 -5.12 -9.71
C SER A 154 -7.91 -5.70 -9.40
N TYR A 155 -7.17 -5.01 -8.51
CA TYR A 155 -5.83 -5.40 -8.11
C TYR A 155 -5.79 -6.77 -7.42
N ASP A 156 -6.82 -7.10 -6.62
CA ASP A 156 -6.96 -8.39 -5.92
C ASP A 156 -7.12 -9.58 -6.87
N LYS A 157 -7.67 -9.35 -8.08
CA LYS A 157 -7.92 -10.40 -9.07
C LYS A 157 -6.68 -10.73 -9.90
N ALA A 158 -5.67 -9.87 -9.90
CA ALA A 158 -4.49 -10.02 -10.76
C ALA A 158 -3.70 -11.31 -10.43
N THR A 159 -3.48 -11.60 -9.15
CA THR A 159 -2.71 -12.79 -8.71
C THR A 159 -3.47 -14.09 -8.95
N PRO A 160 -4.76 -14.23 -8.58
CA PRO A 160 -5.57 -15.38 -8.95
C PRO A 160 -5.62 -15.63 -10.46
N LEU A 161 -5.83 -14.56 -11.26
CA LEU A 161 -5.86 -14.67 -12.72
C LEU A 161 -4.50 -15.10 -13.28
N ALA A 162 -3.40 -14.53 -12.79
CA ALA A 162 -2.05 -14.95 -13.17
C ALA A 162 -1.82 -16.44 -12.89
N GLY A 163 -2.29 -16.94 -11.73
CA GLY A 163 -2.27 -18.37 -11.41
C GLY A 163 -3.05 -19.24 -12.39
N GLN A 164 -4.25 -18.81 -12.79
CA GLN A 164 -5.05 -19.50 -13.82
C GLN A 164 -4.41 -19.46 -15.21
N LEU A 165 -3.79 -18.35 -15.57
CA LEU A 165 -3.09 -18.24 -16.85
C LEU A 165 -1.84 -19.11 -16.86
N ARG A 166 -1.12 -19.23 -15.75
CA ARG A 166 0.09 -20.09 -15.63
C ARG A 166 -0.21 -21.56 -15.84
N SER A 167 -1.39 -22.03 -15.44
CA SER A 167 -1.79 -23.42 -15.66
C SER A 167 -2.17 -23.71 -17.11
N ARG A 168 -2.54 -22.68 -17.89
CA ARG A 168 -2.95 -22.81 -19.31
C ARG A 168 -1.83 -22.49 -20.30
N LEU A 169 -1.04 -21.46 -20.02
CA LEU A 169 0.03 -20.97 -20.87
C LEU A 169 1.37 -21.43 -20.32
N THR A 170 2.00 -22.37 -21.01
CA THR A 170 3.29 -22.95 -20.64
C THR A 170 4.45 -22.22 -21.35
N PHE A 171 5.68 -22.66 -21.06
CA PHE A 171 6.91 -22.19 -21.71
C PHE A 171 6.75 -22.09 -23.24
N PRO A 172 7.25 -21.02 -23.91
CA PRO A 172 8.21 -20.02 -23.42
C PRO A 172 7.61 -18.80 -22.71
N LEU A 173 6.30 -18.77 -22.45
CA LEU A 173 5.64 -17.61 -21.84
C LEU A 173 5.82 -17.60 -20.32
N VAL A 174 6.24 -16.45 -19.78
CA VAL A 174 6.37 -16.22 -18.34
C VAL A 174 5.32 -15.21 -17.92
N ILE A 175 4.38 -15.66 -17.08
CA ILE A 175 3.32 -14.81 -16.55
C ILE A 175 3.76 -14.25 -15.20
N ARG A 176 3.76 -12.92 -15.08
CA ARG A 176 4.06 -12.18 -13.86
C ARG A 176 2.87 -11.27 -13.53
N SER A 177 2.35 -11.37 -12.31
CA SER A 177 1.41 -10.39 -11.76
C SER A 177 2.18 -9.16 -11.26
N TRP A 178 1.46 -8.10 -10.93
CA TRP A 178 2.07 -6.92 -10.30
C TRP A 178 2.71 -7.27 -8.94
N GLU A 179 2.13 -8.22 -8.19
CA GLU A 179 2.72 -8.70 -6.93
C GLU A 179 4.04 -9.44 -7.16
N ASP A 180 4.20 -10.17 -8.28
CA ASP A 180 5.49 -10.81 -8.59
C ASP A 180 6.57 -9.77 -8.93
N LEU A 181 6.18 -8.68 -9.59
CA LEU A 181 7.08 -7.59 -9.95
C LEU A 181 7.52 -6.78 -8.72
N PHE A 182 6.64 -6.62 -7.73
CA PHE A 182 6.87 -5.81 -6.52
C PHE A 182 6.89 -6.63 -5.22
N GLY A 183 7.17 -7.93 -5.30
CA GLY A 183 6.98 -8.87 -4.19
C GLY A 183 7.83 -8.57 -2.97
N SER A 184 9.07 -8.09 -3.14
CA SER A 184 9.94 -7.69 -2.03
C SER A 184 9.40 -6.49 -1.27
N PHE A 185 8.92 -5.46 -1.99
CA PHE A 185 8.29 -4.28 -1.42
C PHE A 185 6.99 -4.64 -0.69
N LEU A 186 6.12 -5.42 -1.33
CA LEU A 186 4.87 -5.86 -0.70
C LEU A 186 5.12 -6.74 0.52
N SER A 187 6.18 -7.57 0.50
CA SER A 187 6.60 -8.37 1.66
C SER A 187 7.11 -7.49 2.81
N ALA A 188 7.87 -6.44 2.51
CA ALA A 188 8.31 -5.48 3.50
C ALA A 188 7.11 -4.79 4.18
N LEU A 189 6.11 -4.35 3.41
CA LEU A 189 4.87 -3.78 3.95
C LEU A 189 4.10 -4.79 4.84
N LYS A 190 4.05 -6.07 4.44
CA LYS A 190 3.42 -7.14 5.24
C LYS A 190 4.17 -7.35 6.57
N LEU A 191 5.49 -7.37 6.54
CA LEU A 191 6.33 -7.49 7.75
C LEU A 191 6.17 -6.28 8.68
N GLU A 192 6.10 -5.08 8.12
CA GLU A 192 5.85 -3.86 8.88
C GLU A 192 4.49 -3.90 9.58
N LYS A 193 3.42 -4.27 8.85
CA LYS A 193 2.09 -4.47 9.44
C LYS A 193 2.10 -5.51 10.57
N LEU A 194 2.82 -6.61 10.39
CA LEU A 194 2.98 -7.63 11.42
C LEU A 194 3.72 -7.07 12.65
N GLY A 195 4.79 -6.30 12.45
CA GLY A 195 5.53 -5.63 13.53
C GLY A 195 4.64 -4.69 14.35
N LEU A 196 3.85 -3.85 13.67
CA LEU A 196 2.88 -2.96 14.33
C LEU A 196 1.82 -3.73 15.11
N PHE A 197 1.32 -4.84 14.57
CA PHE A 197 0.40 -5.73 15.27
C PHE A 197 1.02 -6.31 16.55
N ILE A 198 2.28 -6.76 16.52
CA ILE A 198 2.99 -7.28 17.69
C ILE A 198 3.16 -6.20 18.76
N VAL A 199 3.61 -5.00 18.38
CA VAL A 199 3.78 -3.88 19.32
C VAL A 199 2.44 -3.53 19.97
N LEU A 200 1.37 -3.44 19.17
CA LEU A 200 0.03 -3.19 19.68
C LEU A 200 -0.43 -4.29 20.65
N ALA A 201 -0.18 -5.55 20.34
CA ALA A 201 -0.52 -6.67 21.22
C ALA A 201 0.22 -6.60 22.57
N ILE A 202 1.49 -6.17 22.59
CA ILE A 202 2.26 -5.96 23.83
C ILE A 202 1.65 -4.83 24.66
N ILE A 203 1.30 -3.70 24.03
CA ILE A 203 0.67 -2.56 24.74
C ILE A 203 -0.65 -3.01 25.38
N VAL A 204 -1.47 -3.76 24.63
CA VAL A 204 -2.74 -4.32 25.12
C VAL A 204 -2.50 -5.31 26.27
N LEU A 205 -1.47 -6.15 26.18
CA LEU A 205 -1.10 -7.08 27.25
C LEU A 205 -0.72 -6.34 28.54
N VAL A 206 0.09 -5.28 28.45
CA VAL A 206 0.43 -4.43 29.60
C VAL A 206 -0.82 -3.78 30.21
N ALA A 207 -1.74 -3.29 29.36
CA ALA A 207 -3.02 -2.74 29.84
C ALA A 207 -3.88 -3.81 30.53
N ALA A 208 -3.93 -5.03 30.00
CA ALA A 208 -4.69 -6.12 30.62
C ALA A 208 -4.12 -6.56 31.96
N PHE A 209 -2.78 -6.54 32.13
CA PHE A 209 -2.17 -6.74 33.45
C PHE A 209 -2.59 -5.66 34.44
N ASN A 210 -2.70 -4.40 34.00
CA ASN A 210 -3.19 -3.32 34.86
C ASN A 210 -4.61 -3.62 35.36
N ILE A 211 -5.51 -4.03 34.47
CA ILE A 211 -6.88 -4.45 34.82
C ILE A 211 -6.85 -5.60 35.84
N ALA A 212 -6.00 -6.62 35.62
CA ALA A 212 -5.88 -7.73 36.54
C ALA A 212 -5.43 -7.27 37.93
N THR A 213 -4.43 -6.38 38.02
CA THR A 213 -3.97 -5.85 39.30
C THR A 213 -5.04 -5.01 40.01
N THR A 214 -5.81 -4.21 39.26
CA THR A 214 -6.93 -3.43 39.81
C THR A 214 -8.05 -4.35 40.31
N LEU A 215 -8.41 -5.39 39.57
CA LEU A 215 -9.42 -6.36 40.03
C LEU A 215 -8.96 -7.11 41.27
N ILE A 216 -7.68 -7.48 41.37
CA ILE A 216 -7.14 -8.09 42.60
C ILE A 216 -7.31 -7.12 43.78
N MET A 217 -7.00 -5.83 43.58
CA MET A 217 -7.16 -4.81 44.62
C MET A 217 -8.64 -4.68 45.06
N VAL A 218 -9.56 -4.59 44.10
CA VAL A 218 -11.02 -4.53 44.39
C VAL A 218 -11.49 -5.76 45.16
N VAL A 219 -11.04 -6.96 44.77
CA VAL A 219 -11.36 -8.21 45.47
C VAL A 219 -10.88 -8.18 46.93
N MET A 220 -9.67 -7.67 47.17
CA MET A 220 -9.11 -7.56 48.51
C MET A 220 -9.87 -6.54 49.36
N GLU A 221 -10.26 -5.39 48.79
CA GLU A 221 -11.07 -4.39 49.49
C GLU A 221 -12.49 -4.91 49.81
N LYS A 222 -13.05 -5.73 48.91
CA LYS A 222 -14.40 -6.33 49.03
C LYS A 222 -14.42 -7.67 49.75
N HIS A 223 -13.35 -8.02 50.47
CA HIS A 223 -13.23 -9.32 51.13
C HIS A 223 -14.37 -9.61 52.13
N LYS A 224 -14.77 -8.62 52.95
CA LYS A 224 -15.90 -8.75 53.90
C LYS A 224 -17.23 -8.99 53.18
N ASP A 225 -17.50 -8.22 52.13
CA ASP A 225 -18.73 -8.34 51.33
C ASP A 225 -18.85 -9.74 50.69
N ILE A 226 -17.73 -10.27 50.17
CA ILE A 226 -17.67 -11.63 49.60
C ILE A 226 -17.93 -12.69 50.68
N ALA A 227 -17.37 -12.53 51.88
CA ALA A 227 -17.57 -13.46 52.99
C ALA A 227 -19.02 -13.50 53.49
N ILE A 228 -19.70 -12.34 53.54
CA ILE A 228 -21.13 -12.26 53.87
C ILE A 228 -21.96 -13.00 52.82
N LEU A 229 -21.72 -12.75 51.53
CA LEU A 229 -22.42 -13.43 50.44
C LEU A 229 -22.20 -14.95 50.48
N ARG A 230 -20.98 -15.39 50.73
CA ARG A 230 -20.62 -16.82 50.87
C ARG A 230 -21.34 -17.46 52.07
N SER A 231 -21.44 -16.74 53.18
CA SER A 231 -22.15 -17.20 54.39
C SER A 231 -23.66 -17.27 54.19
N MET A 232 -24.22 -16.42 53.31
CA MET A 232 -25.62 -16.49 52.87
C MET A 232 -25.90 -17.58 51.82
N GLY A 233 -24.90 -18.39 51.43
CA GLY A 233 -25.06 -19.51 50.50
C GLY A 233 -24.60 -19.24 49.07
N ALA A 234 -23.95 -18.11 48.78
CA ALA A 234 -23.37 -17.88 47.45
C ALA A 234 -22.28 -18.92 47.13
N THR A 235 -22.37 -19.52 45.95
CA THR A 235 -21.35 -20.48 45.48
C THR A 235 -20.11 -19.76 44.96
N SER A 236 -18.94 -20.38 45.02
CA SER A 236 -17.70 -19.85 44.41
C SER A 236 -17.88 -19.50 42.94
N ARG A 237 -18.68 -20.28 42.20
CA ARG A 237 -19.01 -19.97 40.79
C ARG A 237 -19.80 -18.68 40.64
N SER A 238 -20.69 -18.35 41.59
CA SER A 238 -21.43 -17.09 41.59
C SER A 238 -20.51 -15.89 41.81
N ILE A 239 -19.59 -15.99 42.78
CA ILE A 239 -18.58 -14.95 43.04
C ILE A 239 -17.67 -14.77 41.82
N MET A 240 -17.20 -15.87 41.23
CA MET A 240 -16.38 -15.83 40.01
C MET A 240 -17.11 -15.13 38.84
N LYS A 241 -18.41 -15.41 38.64
CA LYS A 241 -19.21 -14.77 37.60
C LYS A 241 -19.32 -13.25 37.78
N ILE A 242 -19.44 -12.76 39.01
CA ILE A 242 -19.52 -11.31 39.29
C ILE A 242 -18.24 -10.63 38.80
N PHE A 243 -17.07 -11.12 39.21
CA PHE A 243 -15.79 -10.51 38.84
C PHE A 243 -15.43 -10.70 37.36
N VAL A 244 -15.80 -11.83 36.74
CA VAL A 244 -15.65 -12.01 35.28
C VAL A 244 -16.55 -11.04 34.52
N LEU A 245 -17.78 -10.83 34.97
CA LEU A 245 -18.71 -9.89 34.33
C LEU A 245 -18.22 -8.44 34.49
N GLU A 246 -17.70 -8.08 35.67
CA GLU A 246 -17.09 -6.78 35.91
C GLU A 246 -15.90 -6.54 34.97
N GLY A 247 -15.00 -7.52 34.86
CA GLY A 247 -13.89 -7.48 33.90
C GLY A 247 -14.35 -7.38 32.44
N LEU A 248 -15.42 -8.10 32.07
CA LEU A 248 -16.01 -8.02 30.73
C LEU A 248 -16.62 -6.64 30.45
N ILE A 249 -17.30 -6.03 31.41
CA ILE A 249 -17.89 -4.69 31.29
C ILE A 249 -16.78 -3.65 31.09
N ILE A 250 -15.73 -3.70 31.90
CA ILE A 250 -14.57 -2.81 31.79
C ILE A 250 -13.89 -2.99 30.42
N GLY A 251 -13.63 -4.25 30.04
CA GLY A 251 -13.02 -4.57 28.76
C GLY A 251 -13.85 -4.13 27.56
N PHE A 252 -15.18 -4.32 27.62
CA PHE A 252 -16.09 -3.93 26.55
C PHE A 252 -16.21 -2.41 26.42
N MET A 253 -16.37 -1.68 27.54
CA MET A 253 -16.42 -0.22 27.51
C MET A 253 -15.09 0.39 27.05
N GLY A 254 -13.97 -0.12 27.57
CA GLY A 254 -12.64 0.34 27.18
C GLY A 254 -12.34 0.05 25.71
N THR A 255 -12.62 -1.16 25.24
CA THR A 255 -12.44 -1.51 23.81
C THR A 255 -13.39 -0.71 22.93
N GLY A 256 -14.67 -0.57 23.31
CA GLY A 256 -15.65 0.18 22.54
C GLY A 256 -15.29 1.67 22.40
N LEU A 257 -14.94 2.32 23.50
CA LEU A 257 -14.48 3.71 23.49
C LEU A 257 -13.15 3.86 22.72
N GLY A 258 -12.20 2.95 22.93
CA GLY A 258 -10.93 2.96 22.23
C GLY A 258 -11.07 2.78 20.72
N THR A 259 -11.91 1.85 20.27
CA THR A 259 -12.23 1.65 18.85
C THR A 259 -12.96 2.85 18.28
N PHE A 260 -13.95 3.41 18.98
CA PHE A 260 -14.67 4.59 18.55
C PHE A 260 -13.72 5.78 18.34
N LEU A 261 -12.89 6.09 19.35
CA LEU A 261 -11.90 7.16 19.28
C LEU A 261 -10.84 6.88 18.21
N GLY A 262 -10.32 5.65 18.12
CA GLY A 262 -9.33 5.27 17.13
C GLY A 262 -9.83 5.41 15.69
N VAL A 263 -11.07 4.98 15.41
CA VAL A 263 -11.69 5.15 14.09
C VAL A 263 -11.95 6.63 13.80
N LEU A 264 -12.39 7.41 14.79
CA LEU A 264 -12.60 8.84 14.63
C LEU A 264 -11.29 9.56 14.30
N LEU A 265 -10.22 9.27 15.05
CA LEU A 265 -8.88 9.80 14.81
C LEU A 265 -8.34 9.38 13.43
N ALA A 266 -8.55 8.12 13.04
CA ALA A 266 -8.12 7.64 11.72
C ALA A 266 -8.86 8.37 10.58
N LYS A 267 -10.17 8.60 10.69
CA LYS A 267 -10.93 9.37 9.71
C LYS A 267 -10.50 10.83 9.64
N GLN A 268 -10.10 11.40 10.78
CA GLN A 268 -9.70 12.80 10.92
C GLN A 268 -8.17 12.99 10.89
N ALA A 269 -7.43 11.98 10.42
CA ALA A 269 -5.96 11.98 10.48
C ALA A 269 -5.34 13.16 9.71
N ASP A 270 -5.78 13.42 8.48
CA ASP A 270 -5.25 14.51 7.63
C ASP A 270 -5.34 15.89 8.30
N PRO A 271 -6.51 16.36 8.78
CA PRO A 271 -6.60 17.65 9.47
C PRO A 271 -5.88 17.68 10.82
N ILE A 272 -5.82 16.56 11.56
CA ILE A 272 -5.05 16.49 12.81
C ILE A 272 -3.55 16.66 12.53
N ILE A 273 -3.02 15.97 11.52
CA ILE A 273 -1.62 16.08 11.10
C ILE A 273 -1.33 17.51 10.67
N LYS A 274 -2.14 18.11 9.79
CA LYS A 274 -1.97 19.51 9.36
C LYS A 274 -2.01 20.50 10.53
N GLY A 275 -2.88 20.27 11.52
CA GLY A 275 -2.93 21.06 12.75
C GLY A 275 -1.65 20.95 13.57
N LEU A 276 -1.14 19.72 13.74
CA LEU A 276 0.13 19.46 14.43
C LEU A 276 1.32 20.09 13.71
N GLU A 277 1.38 20.00 12.39
CA GLU A 277 2.43 20.64 11.59
C GLU A 277 2.43 22.16 11.75
N GLY A 278 1.24 22.78 11.81
CA GLY A 278 1.09 24.21 12.05
C GLY A 278 1.60 24.65 13.44
N VAL A 279 1.36 23.84 14.47
CA VAL A 279 1.79 24.11 15.85
C VAL A 279 3.28 23.83 16.04
N LEU A 280 3.75 22.66 15.60
CA LEU A 280 5.12 22.19 15.81
C LEU A 280 6.12 22.77 14.80
N LYS A 281 5.63 23.37 13.70
CA LYS A 281 6.45 23.87 12.58
C LYS A 281 7.39 22.82 11.98
N ILE A 282 7.06 21.54 12.14
CA ILE A 282 7.77 20.41 11.56
C ILE A 282 6.85 19.79 10.52
N LYS A 283 7.37 19.46 9.34
CA LYS A 283 6.64 18.67 8.35
C LYS A 283 6.68 17.21 8.76
N ILE A 284 5.54 16.69 9.19
CA ILE A 284 5.37 15.28 9.57
C ILE A 284 5.13 14.46 8.30
N PHE A 285 4.42 15.02 7.32
CA PHE A 285 4.12 14.37 6.05
C PHE A 285 4.44 15.31 4.89
N ASP A 286 5.58 15.09 4.23
CA ASP A 286 5.94 15.89 3.06
C ASP A 286 5.17 15.42 1.81
N GLN A 287 4.07 16.11 1.53
CA GLN A 287 3.24 15.91 0.35
C GLN A 287 4.03 15.97 -0.97
N ALA A 288 5.13 16.73 -1.01
CA ALA A 288 5.96 16.86 -2.20
C ALA A 288 6.82 15.60 -2.46
N VAL A 289 7.19 14.87 -1.40
CA VAL A 289 7.97 13.61 -1.50
C VAL A 289 7.06 12.45 -1.85
N TYR A 290 5.88 12.39 -1.24
CA TYR A 290 4.96 11.28 -1.44
C TYR A 290 4.01 11.46 -2.63
N GLY A 291 3.92 12.67 -3.20
CA GLY A 291 3.03 12.92 -4.32
C GLY A 291 1.55 12.77 -3.94
N MET A 292 1.20 13.21 -2.74
CA MET A 292 -0.17 13.05 -2.23
C MET A 292 -0.66 14.37 -1.64
N ASP A 293 -1.78 14.87 -2.17
CA ASP A 293 -2.39 16.13 -1.73
C ASP A 293 -2.97 16.05 -0.29
N ARG A 294 -3.18 14.84 0.21
CA ARG A 294 -3.71 14.55 1.55
C ARG A 294 -3.12 13.27 2.10
N PHE A 295 -3.07 13.16 3.42
CA PHE A 295 -2.68 11.92 4.09
C PHE A 295 -3.76 10.85 3.87
N PRO A 296 -3.46 9.74 3.15
CA PRO A 296 -4.47 8.74 2.84
C PRO A 296 -4.66 7.79 4.03
N SER A 297 -5.63 8.09 4.89
CA SER A 297 -6.03 7.18 5.96
C SER A 297 -7.19 6.30 5.49
N VAL A 298 -6.89 5.02 5.23
CA VAL A 298 -7.91 4.01 4.87
C VAL A 298 -8.09 3.07 6.04
N VAL A 299 -9.28 3.12 6.66
CA VAL A 299 -9.65 2.21 7.75
C VAL A 299 -10.17 0.92 7.15
N ILE A 300 -9.43 -0.17 7.34
CA ILE A 300 -9.84 -1.52 6.92
C ILE A 300 -10.64 -2.15 8.07
N PRO A 301 -11.95 -2.41 7.92
CA PRO A 301 -12.78 -2.93 9.02
C PRO A 301 -12.31 -4.30 9.54
N GLU A 302 -11.75 -5.12 8.67
CA GLU A 302 -11.21 -6.43 9.03
C GLU A 302 -10.04 -6.32 10.02
N ASP A 303 -9.14 -5.36 9.82
CA ASP A 303 -8.00 -5.12 10.71
C ASP A 303 -8.48 -4.62 12.07
N VAL A 304 -9.47 -3.71 12.09
CA VAL A 304 -10.10 -3.23 13.33
C VAL A 304 -10.75 -4.39 14.09
N LEU A 305 -11.50 -5.25 13.40
CA LEU A 305 -12.16 -6.40 14.02
C LEU A 305 -11.15 -7.38 14.63
N LYS A 306 -10.05 -7.69 13.93
CA LYS A 306 -8.98 -8.54 14.46
C LYS A 306 -8.38 -7.97 15.74
N VAL A 307 -8.09 -6.67 15.76
CA VAL A 307 -7.56 -5.98 16.95
C VAL A 307 -8.54 -6.03 18.12
N VAL A 308 -9.83 -5.75 17.88
CA VAL A 308 -10.88 -5.80 18.91
C VAL A 308 -11.01 -7.20 19.50
N LEU A 309 -11.03 -8.24 18.66
CA LEU A 309 -11.13 -9.63 19.12
C LEU A 309 -9.93 -10.05 19.98
N VAL A 310 -8.72 -9.70 19.56
CA VAL A 310 -7.49 -10.00 20.32
C VAL A 310 -7.48 -9.24 21.63
N ALA A 311 -7.83 -7.95 21.63
CA ALA A 311 -7.87 -7.13 22.84
C ALA A 311 -8.90 -7.63 23.86
N MET A 312 -10.12 -7.93 23.41
CA MET A 312 -11.14 -8.53 24.27
C MET A 312 -10.70 -9.89 24.83
N SER A 313 -10.05 -10.73 24.01
CA SER A 313 -9.56 -12.04 24.44
C SER A 313 -8.50 -11.91 25.53
N ILE A 314 -7.52 -11.02 25.35
CA ILE A 314 -6.46 -10.76 26.33
C ILE A 314 -7.07 -10.20 27.62
N CYS A 315 -7.99 -9.24 27.52
CA CYS A 315 -8.67 -8.67 28.69
C CYS A 315 -9.46 -9.75 29.46
N LEU A 316 -10.24 -10.57 28.77
CA LEU A 316 -11.00 -11.65 29.41
C LEU A 316 -10.08 -12.63 30.12
N LEU A 317 -9.02 -13.10 29.45
CA LEU A 317 -8.03 -14.01 30.05
C LEU A 317 -7.37 -13.42 31.30
N ALA A 318 -7.03 -12.13 31.27
CA ALA A 318 -6.44 -11.44 32.41
C ALA A 318 -7.40 -11.35 33.62
N THR A 319 -8.71 -11.25 33.38
CA THR A 319 -9.74 -11.13 34.44
C THR A 319 -10.08 -12.46 35.12
N VAL A 320 -9.82 -13.59 34.45
CA VAL A 320 -10.15 -14.93 34.99
C VAL A 320 -9.31 -15.26 36.22
N TYR A 321 -8.02 -14.92 36.23
CA TYR A 321 -7.14 -15.23 37.36
C TYR A 321 -7.58 -14.52 38.67
N PRO A 322 -7.79 -13.19 38.69
CA PRO A 322 -8.33 -12.49 39.86
C PRO A 322 -9.69 -13.03 40.31
N ALA A 323 -10.62 -13.28 39.36
CA ALA A 323 -11.95 -13.79 39.67
C ALA A 323 -11.92 -15.19 40.31
N PHE A 324 -11.02 -16.05 39.82
CA PHE A 324 -10.80 -17.37 40.41
C PHE A 324 -10.23 -17.26 41.83
N ARG A 325 -9.24 -16.39 42.04
CA ARG A 325 -8.68 -16.14 43.37
C ARG A 325 -9.74 -15.62 44.34
N ALA A 326 -10.60 -14.71 43.90
CA ALA A 326 -11.70 -14.18 44.70
C ALA A 326 -12.69 -15.28 45.14
N SER A 327 -12.99 -16.21 44.23
CA SER A 327 -13.96 -17.28 44.46
C SER A 327 -13.53 -18.32 45.52
N ARG A 328 -12.23 -18.38 45.82
CA ARG A 328 -11.61 -19.34 46.74
C ARG A 328 -11.31 -18.76 48.13
N MET A 329 -11.72 -17.53 48.41
CA MET A 329 -11.53 -16.95 49.75
C MET A 329 -12.46 -17.62 50.78
N ASP A 330 -11.90 -17.91 51.96
CA ASP A 330 -12.61 -18.59 53.04
C ASP A 330 -13.42 -17.56 53.86
N PRO A 331 -14.76 -17.71 53.97
CA PRO A 331 -15.57 -16.81 54.78
C PRO A 331 -15.18 -16.81 56.27
N GLY A 332 -14.58 -17.89 56.79
CA GLY A 332 -14.17 -17.99 58.19
C GLY A 332 -12.95 -17.15 58.55
N GLU A 333 -12.00 -16.95 57.62
CA GLU A 333 -10.84 -16.09 57.87
C GLU A 333 -11.18 -14.60 57.78
N ALA A 334 -12.11 -14.24 56.89
CA ALA A 334 -12.53 -12.85 56.66
C ALA A 334 -13.25 -12.21 57.86
N LEU A 335 -13.97 -13.03 58.65
CA LEU A 335 -14.74 -12.60 59.81
C LEU A 335 -13.98 -12.74 61.14
N ARG A 336 -12.81 -13.40 61.15
CA ARG A 336 -12.01 -13.69 62.36
C ARG A 336 -10.93 -12.65 62.65
N TYR A 337 -10.54 -11.84 61.67
CA TYR A 337 -9.64 -10.70 61.87
C TYR A 337 -10.44 -9.43 62.24
N GLU A 338 -11.17 -9.56 63.36
CA GLU A 338 -11.64 -8.50 64.27
C GLU A 338 -11.94 -9.15 65.63
#